data_AF-A0A2W7BMW9-F1
#
_entry.id   AF-A0A2W7BMW9-F1
#
_cell.length_a   1.000
_cell.length_b   1.000
_cell.length_c   1.000
_cell.angle_alpha   90.00
_cell.angle_beta   90.00
_cell.angle_gamma   90.00
#
_symmetry.space_group_name_H-M   'P 1'
#
loop_
_entity.id
_entity.type
_entity.pdbx_description
1 polymer ?
#
loop_
_entity_poly.entity_id
_entity_poly.type
_entity_poly.pdbx_seq_one_letter_code
_entity_poly.pdbx_strand_id
1 'polypeptide(L)'
;MTVSSSSDGVHGGGGDRPWVRLDAYDQSGYRPGRSKGIILLWWLLQAVIFPLTPHAAHGPRRWLLRQFGAKIGQGVVIRPTARFTYPWHVAIGDHSWIGDDVVLYSLTQITIGDHCVISQRSYLCTGSHNICDPRFGLEVAPVVIENGAWVATDCFVAPGVTVGANSVVGARSSVFKSLPPGQMCVGSPCRAIAPRRMDFDVD
;
A
#
# COMPACT_ATOMS: atom_id res chain seq x y z
N MET A 1 52.44 20.20 -20.47
CA MET A 1 51.24 19.47 -20.92
C MET A 1 50.53 18.96 -19.67
N THR A 2 49.45 19.63 -19.32
CA THR A 2 48.51 19.29 -18.25
C THR A 2 47.66 18.10 -18.68
N VAL A 3 47.60 17.05 -17.87
CA VAL A 3 46.59 16.00 -17.99
C VAL A 3 45.61 16.19 -16.83
N SER A 4 44.40 16.61 -17.19
CA SER A 4 43.23 16.77 -16.34
C SER A 4 42.43 15.47 -16.26
N SER A 5 41.90 15.21 -15.05
CA SER A 5 40.65 14.48 -14.70
C SER A 5 40.51 13.04 -15.20
N SER A 6 39.91 12.10 -14.46
CA SER A 6 38.74 12.21 -13.59
C SER A 6 38.62 10.90 -12.81
N SER A 7 38.54 10.95 -11.48
CA SER A 7 38.02 9.83 -10.69
C SER A 7 37.51 10.33 -9.34
N ASP A 8 36.50 11.20 -9.36
CA ASP A 8 35.66 11.44 -8.17
C ASP A 8 34.68 10.26 -8.03
N GLY A 9 35.24 9.07 -7.83
CA GLY A 9 34.53 7.96 -7.22
C GLY A 9 34.64 8.18 -5.72
N VAL A 10 33.60 8.74 -5.09
CA VAL A 10 33.57 8.93 -3.65
C VAL A 10 33.70 7.55 -2.98
N HIS A 11 34.91 7.26 -2.54
CA HIS A 11 35.23 6.24 -1.57
C HIS A 11 34.49 6.59 -0.26
N GLY A 12 33.38 5.90 0.02
CA GLY A 12 32.73 5.95 1.33
C GLY A 12 33.64 5.32 2.37
N GLY A 13 34.34 6.17 3.14
CA GLY A 13 35.26 5.75 4.19
C GLY A 13 34.61 4.80 5.19
N GLY A 14 35.32 3.72 5.50
CA GLY A 14 34.97 2.78 6.56
C GLY A 14 34.96 3.44 7.93
N GLY A 15 33.96 3.09 8.75
CA GLY A 15 33.85 3.45 10.16
C GLY A 15 32.42 3.28 10.69
N ASP A 16 32.29 2.87 11.96
CA ASP A 16 31.05 2.63 12.74
C ASP A 16 30.05 3.82 12.84
N ARG A 17 30.21 4.88 12.05
CA ARG A 17 29.34 6.06 12.10
C ARG A 17 28.08 5.86 11.25
N PRO A 18 26.90 6.28 11.73
CA PRO A 18 25.66 6.16 10.96
C PRO A 18 25.71 7.08 9.72
N TRP A 19 25.34 6.52 8.57
CA TRP A 19 25.20 7.29 7.33
C TRP A 19 23.93 8.15 7.29
N VAL A 20 22.88 7.73 8.02
CA VAL A 20 21.60 8.45 8.10
C VAL A 20 21.63 9.48 9.23
N ARG A 21 21.11 10.68 8.96
CA ARG A 21 21.04 11.86 9.83
C ARG A 21 19.59 12.28 10.04
N LEU A 22 18.90 11.58 10.95
CA LEU A 22 17.49 11.85 11.27
C LEU A 22 17.29 13.18 12.00
N ASP A 23 18.33 13.74 12.61
CA ASP A 23 18.31 15.11 13.16
C ASP A 23 18.14 16.18 12.07
N ALA A 24 18.43 15.83 10.81
CA ALA A 24 18.20 16.66 9.64
C ALA A 24 17.01 16.19 8.78
N TYR A 25 16.18 15.25 9.26
CA TYR A 25 14.99 14.79 8.55
C TYR A 25 13.99 15.94 8.38
N ASP A 26 13.55 16.16 7.16
CA ASP A 26 12.55 17.16 6.83
C ASP A 26 11.46 16.57 5.93
N GLN A 27 10.21 16.77 6.35
CA GLN A 27 9.00 16.37 5.61
C GLN A 27 8.17 17.59 5.20
N SER A 28 8.71 18.81 5.33
CA SER A 28 8.04 20.07 5.00
C SER A 28 7.63 20.19 3.52
N GLY A 29 8.20 19.37 2.63
CA GLY A 29 7.79 19.29 1.22
C GLY A 29 6.56 18.41 0.97
N TYR A 30 6.26 17.46 1.86
CA TYR A 30 5.14 16.54 1.70
C TYR A 30 3.82 17.19 2.15
N ARG A 31 2.74 16.93 1.39
CA ARG A 31 1.41 17.45 1.68
C ARG A 31 0.46 16.25 1.80
N PRO A 32 0.00 15.89 3.02
CA PRO A 32 -0.92 14.77 3.20
C PRO A 32 -2.33 15.04 2.67
N GLY A 33 -2.64 16.24 2.19
CA GLY A 33 -3.93 16.59 1.59
C GLY A 33 -5.02 17.08 2.56
N ARG A 34 -4.83 16.93 3.88
CA ARG A 34 -5.74 17.46 4.92
C ARG A 34 -4.96 18.13 6.06
N SER A 35 -5.64 18.95 6.85
CA SER A 35 -5.05 19.61 8.02
C SER A 35 -4.71 18.59 9.12
N LYS A 36 -3.75 18.95 10.00
CA LYS A 36 -3.33 18.09 11.13
C LYS A 36 -4.51 17.69 12.04
N GLY A 37 -5.45 18.61 12.27
CA GLY A 37 -6.64 18.33 13.08
C GLY A 37 -7.52 17.23 12.48
N ILE A 38 -7.75 17.25 11.17
CA ILE A 38 -8.54 16.21 10.47
C ILE A 38 -7.81 14.86 10.51
N ILE A 39 -6.49 14.86 10.35
CA ILE A 39 -5.66 13.66 10.44
C ILE A 39 -5.78 13.02 11.84
N LEU A 40 -5.62 13.82 12.89
CA LEU A 40 -5.71 13.33 14.28
C LEU A 40 -7.13 12.84 14.60
N LEU A 41 -8.15 13.58 14.15
CA LEU A 41 -9.54 13.16 14.31
C LEU A 41 -9.80 11.83 13.60
N TRP A 42 -9.30 11.65 12.38
CA TRP A 42 -9.41 10.38 11.65
C TRP A 42 -8.80 9.23 12.45
N TRP A 43 -7.55 9.39 12.91
CA TRP A 43 -6.86 8.34 13.65
C TRP A 43 -7.58 7.97 14.95
N LEU A 44 -8.12 8.97 15.66
CA LEU A 44 -8.94 8.75 16.85
C LEU A 44 -10.23 7.97 16.53
N LEU A 45 -11.00 8.44 15.55
CA LEU A 45 -12.28 7.81 15.18
C LEU A 45 -12.07 6.40 14.64
N GLN A 46 -11.04 6.16 13.83
CA GLN A 46 -10.70 4.82 13.39
C GLN A 46 -10.30 3.93 14.57
N ALA A 47 -9.49 4.41 15.51
CA ALA A 47 -9.04 3.62 16.67
C ALA A 47 -10.20 3.20 17.58
N VAL A 48 -11.25 4.03 17.69
CA VAL A 48 -12.42 3.76 18.53
C VAL A 48 -13.52 3.01 17.77
N ILE A 49 -13.95 3.51 16.62
CA ILE A 49 -15.16 3.01 15.93
C ILE A 49 -14.91 1.66 15.27
N PHE A 50 -13.76 1.47 14.61
CA PHE A 50 -13.51 0.22 13.89
C PHE A 50 -13.59 -1.03 14.78
N PRO A 51 -12.85 -1.12 15.91
CA PRO A 51 -12.90 -2.31 16.76
C PRO A 51 -14.22 -2.48 17.52
N LEU A 52 -14.98 -1.41 17.74
CA LEU A 52 -16.29 -1.48 18.42
C LEU A 52 -17.44 -1.92 17.49
N THR A 53 -17.25 -1.84 16.18
CA THR A 53 -18.28 -2.28 15.22
C THR A 53 -18.22 -3.80 15.02
N PRO A 54 -19.34 -4.54 15.13
CA PRO A 54 -19.36 -5.99 14.94
C PRO A 54 -18.71 -6.45 13.62
N HIS A 55 -18.16 -7.66 13.62
CA HIS A 55 -17.40 -8.19 12.49
C HIS A 55 -18.19 -8.17 11.17
N ALA A 56 -19.47 -8.54 11.21
CA ALA A 56 -20.38 -8.53 10.05
C ALA A 56 -20.95 -7.14 9.68
N ALA A 57 -20.81 -6.13 10.56
CA ALA A 57 -21.38 -4.80 10.35
C ALA A 57 -20.44 -3.90 9.52
N HIS A 58 -20.38 -4.11 8.21
CA HIS A 58 -19.51 -3.33 7.32
C HIS A 58 -20.04 -1.92 7.02
N GLY A 59 -21.36 -1.69 7.12
CA GLY A 59 -22.04 -0.42 6.82
C GLY A 59 -21.44 0.81 7.52
N PRO A 60 -21.35 0.82 8.86
CA PRO A 60 -20.82 1.95 9.62
C PRO A 60 -19.37 2.31 9.21
N ARG A 61 -18.51 1.30 9.02
CA ARG A 61 -17.11 1.51 8.61
C ARG A 61 -17.02 2.14 7.22
N ARG A 62 -17.81 1.64 6.26
CA ARG A 62 -17.89 2.23 4.90
C ARG A 62 -18.38 3.67 4.94
N TRP A 63 -19.44 3.94 5.72
CA TRP A 63 -19.98 5.29 5.86
C TRP A 63 -18.93 6.25 6.43
N LEU A 64 -18.25 5.87 7.51
CA LEU A 64 -17.23 6.69 8.14
C LEU A 64 -16.05 6.99 7.20
N LEU A 65 -15.54 5.97 6.48
CA LEU A 65 -14.49 6.14 5.48
C LEU A 65 -14.88 7.14 4.39
N ARG A 66 -16.12 7.08 3.90
CA ARG A 66 -16.64 8.05 2.93
C ARG A 66 -16.70 9.47 3.49
N GLN A 67 -17.06 9.66 4.76
CA GLN A 67 -17.02 10.99 5.41
C GLN A 67 -15.62 11.59 5.44
N PHE A 68 -14.59 10.74 5.51
CA PHE A 68 -13.19 11.16 5.44
C PHE A 68 -12.61 11.14 4.01
N GLY A 69 -13.46 11.06 2.99
CA GLY A 69 -13.09 11.25 1.59
C GLY A 69 -12.62 10.00 0.85
N ALA A 70 -12.68 8.81 1.45
CA ALA A 70 -12.45 7.58 0.72
C ALA A 70 -13.56 7.33 -0.31
N LYS A 71 -13.20 6.80 -1.48
CA LYS A 71 -14.16 6.33 -2.47
C LYS A 71 -14.40 4.84 -2.24
N ILE A 72 -15.59 4.48 -1.76
CA ILE A 72 -15.91 3.08 -1.42
C ILE A 72 -17.14 2.65 -2.21
N GLY A 73 -17.00 1.58 -2.98
CA GLY A 73 -18.04 0.98 -3.80
C GLY A 73 -19.18 0.29 -3.04
N GLN A 74 -20.09 -0.31 -3.79
CA GLN A 74 -21.18 -1.14 -3.31
C GLN A 74 -20.66 -2.50 -2.83
N GLY A 75 -21.35 -3.13 -1.87
CA GLY A 75 -20.99 -4.49 -1.43
C GLY A 75 -19.62 -4.66 -0.76
N VAL A 76 -18.81 -3.60 -0.60
CA VAL A 76 -17.46 -3.72 -0.04
C VAL A 76 -17.50 -4.27 1.39
N VAL A 77 -16.64 -5.24 1.65
CA VAL A 77 -16.42 -5.84 2.97
C VAL A 77 -15.15 -5.23 3.56
N ILE A 78 -15.27 -4.58 4.71
CA ILE A 78 -14.13 -4.04 5.46
C ILE A 78 -14.15 -4.64 6.85
N ARG A 79 -13.07 -5.31 7.22
CA ARG A 79 -12.88 -5.93 8.53
C ARG A 79 -12.58 -4.91 9.62
N PRO A 80 -12.98 -5.19 10.88
CA PRO A 80 -12.85 -4.24 11.98
C PRO A 80 -11.40 -3.93 12.37
N THR A 81 -10.42 -4.74 11.97
CA THR A 81 -9.01 -4.45 12.28
C THR A 81 -8.22 -3.86 11.09
N ALA A 82 -8.84 -3.68 9.92
CA ALA A 82 -8.21 -3.00 8.80
C ALA A 82 -7.87 -1.54 9.14
N ARG A 83 -6.71 -1.05 8.67
CA ARG A 83 -6.18 0.29 8.95
C ARG A 83 -5.92 1.08 7.68
N PHE A 84 -6.29 2.36 7.70
CA PHE A 84 -6.12 3.31 6.60
C PHE A 84 -5.36 4.52 7.13
N THR A 85 -4.19 4.84 6.57
CA THR A 85 -3.40 5.99 7.05
C THR A 85 -4.11 7.30 6.72
N TYR A 86 -4.43 7.51 5.43
CA TYR A 86 -5.17 8.67 4.91
C TYR A 86 -6.30 8.20 3.98
N PRO A 87 -7.55 8.15 4.46
CA PRO A 87 -8.68 7.57 3.71
C PRO A 87 -8.99 8.33 2.41
N TRP A 88 -8.77 9.64 2.35
CA TRP A 88 -8.99 10.46 1.13
C TRP A 88 -8.03 10.13 -0.03
N HIS A 89 -7.03 9.28 0.19
CA HIS A 89 -6.19 8.72 -0.88
C HIS A 89 -6.60 7.31 -1.31
N VAL A 90 -7.68 6.75 -0.73
CA VAL A 90 -8.07 5.37 -0.97
C VAL A 90 -9.35 5.31 -1.82
N ALA A 91 -9.29 4.51 -2.88
CA ALA A 91 -10.44 4.10 -3.68
C ALA A 91 -10.56 2.57 -3.66
N ILE A 92 -11.76 2.06 -3.38
CA ILE A 92 -12.08 0.63 -3.38
C ILE A 92 -13.35 0.43 -4.20
N GLY A 93 -13.25 -0.38 -5.26
CA GLY A 93 -14.33 -0.74 -6.16
C GLY A 93 -15.37 -1.67 -5.54
N ASP A 94 -16.37 -2.00 -6.32
CA ASP A 94 -17.56 -2.74 -5.90
C ASP A 94 -17.19 -4.19 -5.55
N HIS A 95 -17.90 -4.75 -4.57
CA HIS A 95 -17.79 -6.15 -4.14
C HIS A 95 -16.38 -6.59 -3.70
N SER A 96 -15.50 -5.64 -3.39
CA SER A 96 -14.13 -5.91 -2.93
C SER A 96 -14.03 -6.14 -1.42
N TRP A 97 -13.05 -6.92 -0.99
CA TRP A 97 -12.89 -7.39 0.39
C TRP A 97 -11.53 -6.95 0.97
N ILE A 98 -11.57 -6.29 2.12
CA ILE A 98 -10.40 -5.89 2.90
C ILE A 98 -10.40 -6.68 4.20
N GLY A 99 -9.45 -7.61 4.30
CA GLY A 99 -9.29 -8.57 5.40
C GLY A 99 -8.82 -7.94 6.70
N ASP A 100 -8.79 -8.77 7.75
CA ASP A 100 -8.35 -8.38 9.08
C ASP A 100 -6.87 -7.98 9.06
N ASP A 101 -6.51 -6.95 9.81
CA ASP A 101 -5.14 -6.46 9.96
C ASP A 101 -4.48 -6.02 8.65
N VAL A 102 -5.26 -5.79 7.59
CA VAL A 102 -4.76 -5.16 6.37
C VAL A 102 -4.41 -3.72 6.66
N VAL A 103 -3.22 -3.30 6.23
CA VAL A 103 -2.76 -1.91 6.33
C VAL A 103 -2.70 -1.29 4.95
N LEU A 104 -3.52 -0.27 4.74
CA LEU A 104 -3.46 0.61 3.58
C LEU A 104 -2.65 1.85 3.98
N TYR A 105 -1.34 1.78 3.79
CA TYR A 105 -0.40 2.87 4.12
C TYR A 105 -0.40 3.93 3.01
N SER A 106 -1.48 4.71 2.96
CA SER A 106 -1.86 5.63 1.88
C SER A 106 -1.28 7.04 2.00
N LEU A 107 0.06 7.18 2.06
CA LEU A 107 0.73 8.49 1.92
C LEU A 107 0.45 9.13 0.55
N THR A 108 0.21 8.31 -0.48
CA THR A 108 -0.44 8.74 -1.73
C THR A 108 -1.49 7.70 -2.14
N GLN A 109 -1.96 7.75 -3.37
CA GLN A 109 -3.12 7.02 -3.87
C GLN A 109 -2.95 5.49 -3.75
N ILE A 110 -3.95 4.84 -3.15
CA ILE A 110 -4.18 3.40 -3.24
C ILE A 110 -5.51 3.20 -3.97
N THR A 111 -5.47 2.52 -5.10
CA THR A 111 -6.66 2.18 -5.88
C THR A 111 -6.84 0.67 -5.90
N ILE A 112 -7.98 0.20 -5.44
CA ILE A 112 -8.39 -1.21 -5.47
C ILE A 112 -9.62 -1.27 -6.35
N GLY A 113 -9.59 -2.10 -7.38
CA GLY A 113 -10.67 -2.30 -8.35
C GLY A 113 -11.87 -3.04 -7.78
N ASP A 114 -12.72 -3.49 -8.70
CA ASP A 114 -13.93 -4.27 -8.41
C ASP A 114 -13.59 -5.75 -8.21
N HIS A 115 -14.35 -6.43 -7.34
CA HIS A 115 -14.20 -7.85 -7.04
C HIS A 115 -12.78 -8.26 -6.60
N CYS A 116 -12.04 -7.34 -5.99
CA CYS A 116 -10.69 -7.59 -5.47
C CYS A 116 -10.74 -8.15 -4.06
N VAL A 117 -9.75 -8.97 -3.70
CA VAL A 117 -9.59 -9.47 -2.34
C VAL A 117 -8.20 -9.09 -1.83
N ILE A 118 -8.13 -8.32 -0.76
CA ILE A 118 -6.91 -8.09 0.01
C ILE A 118 -7.03 -8.86 1.30
N SER A 119 -6.41 -10.03 1.35
CA SER A 119 -6.48 -10.93 2.49
C SER A 119 -5.69 -10.40 3.68
N GLN A 120 -6.04 -10.95 4.84
CA GLN A 120 -5.58 -10.52 6.15
C GLN A 120 -4.06 -10.36 6.28
N ARG A 121 -3.65 -9.38 7.10
CA ARG A 121 -2.27 -8.98 7.40
C ARG A 121 -1.47 -8.43 6.21
N SER A 122 -2.08 -8.24 5.05
CA SER A 122 -1.37 -7.65 3.91
C SER A 122 -1.11 -6.16 4.11
N TYR A 123 0.01 -5.68 3.59
CA TYR A 123 0.47 -4.30 3.72
C TYR A 123 0.64 -3.68 2.33
N LEU A 124 -0.22 -2.73 1.98
CA LEU A 124 -0.12 -1.96 0.73
C LEU A 124 0.57 -0.64 1.06
N CYS A 125 1.80 -0.48 0.57
CA CYS A 125 2.68 0.62 0.92
C CYS A 125 2.80 1.63 -0.22
N THR A 126 2.51 2.90 0.05
CA THR A 126 2.75 3.98 -0.92
C THR A 126 3.90 4.90 -0.55
N GLY A 127 4.58 4.64 0.57
CA GLY A 127 5.69 5.45 1.08
C GLY A 127 7.00 4.67 1.19
N SER A 128 8.10 5.30 0.86
CA SER A 128 9.48 4.83 1.07
C SER A 128 10.37 6.03 1.40
N HIS A 129 11.68 5.82 1.45
CA HIS A 129 12.66 6.87 1.61
C HIS A 129 13.80 6.70 0.61
N ASN A 130 14.40 7.81 0.17
CA ASN A 130 15.56 7.79 -0.69
C ASN A 130 16.77 7.25 0.10
N ILE A 131 17.21 6.03 -0.24
CA ILE A 131 18.31 5.35 0.44
C ILE A 131 19.68 6.00 0.22
N CYS A 132 19.78 6.89 -0.78
CA CYS A 132 20.98 7.66 -1.09
C CYS A 132 20.95 9.06 -0.47
N ASP A 133 19.84 9.49 0.15
CA ASP A 133 19.76 10.76 0.88
C ASP A 133 20.06 10.54 2.37
N PRO A 134 21.16 11.08 2.91
CA PRO A 134 21.46 10.97 4.34
C PRO A 134 20.36 11.58 5.24
N ARG A 135 19.53 12.49 4.73
CA ARG A 135 18.39 13.07 5.47
C ARG A 135 17.16 12.16 5.48
N PHE A 136 17.21 10.99 4.86
CA PHE A 136 16.12 10.02 4.79
C PHE A 136 14.86 10.62 4.15
N GLY A 137 15.01 11.35 3.05
CA GLY A 137 13.91 12.05 2.38
C GLY A 137 12.78 11.10 1.98
N LEU A 138 11.53 11.50 2.26
CA LEU A 138 10.33 10.73 1.93
C LEU A 138 10.11 10.64 0.41
N GLU A 139 9.83 9.44 -0.07
CA GLU A 139 9.39 9.17 -1.44
C GLU A 139 8.00 8.53 -1.39
N VAL A 140 7.11 8.92 -2.30
CA VAL A 140 5.77 8.34 -2.39
C VAL A 140 5.44 7.95 -3.82
N ALA A 141 4.78 6.80 -4.00
CA ALA A 141 4.32 6.33 -5.28
C ALA A 141 3.02 5.53 -5.13
N PRO A 142 2.08 5.65 -6.07
CA PRO A 142 0.75 5.04 -5.94
C PRO A 142 0.81 3.51 -6.01
N VAL A 143 -0.18 2.85 -5.41
CA VAL A 143 -0.40 1.40 -5.53
C VAL A 143 -1.74 1.15 -6.21
N VAL A 144 -1.76 0.25 -7.19
CA VAL A 144 -2.97 -0.12 -7.93
C VAL A 144 -3.17 -1.63 -7.85
N ILE A 145 -4.35 -2.04 -7.44
CA ILE A 145 -4.83 -3.43 -7.50
C ILE A 145 -6.00 -3.45 -8.48
N GLU A 146 -5.79 -4.01 -9.67
CA GLU A 146 -6.81 -4.01 -10.71
C GLU A 146 -7.89 -5.09 -10.47
N ASN A 147 -9.00 -4.98 -11.21
CA ASN A 147 -10.22 -5.77 -11.03
C ASN A 147 -9.96 -7.29 -10.93
N GLY A 148 -10.66 -7.95 -10.00
CA GLY A 148 -10.60 -9.41 -9.81
C GLY A 148 -9.28 -9.93 -9.25
N ALA A 149 -8.32 -9.05 -8.93
CA ALA A 149 -7.05 -9.45 -8.35
C ALA A 149 -7.22 -9.89 -6.89
N TRP A 150 -6.45 -10.90 -6.51
CA TRP A 150 -6.41 -11.42 -5.15
C TRP A 150 -5.00 -11.31 -4.60
N VAL A 151 -4.83 -10.48 -3.56
CA VAL A 151 -3.63 -10.44 -2.73
C VAL A 151 -3.87 -11.33 -1.52
N ALA A 152 -3.26 -12.52 -1.50
CA ALA A 152 -3.42 -13.48 -0.42
C ALA A 152 -2.74 -13.01 0.87
N THR A 153 -2.93 -13.76 1.96
CA THR A 153 -2.59 -13.30 3.31
C THR A 153 -1.13 -12.89 3.45
N ASP A 154 -0.89 -11.88 4.28
CA ASP A 154 0.44 -11.54 4.79
C ASP A 154 1.42 -11.09 3.68
N CYS A 155 0.90 -10.49 2.60
CA CYS A 155 1.72 -9.99 1.50
C CYS A 155 2.13 -8.52 1.70
N PHE A 156 3.31 -8.17 1.20
CA PHE A 156 3.76 -6.78 1.08
C PHE A 156 3.67 -6.30 -0.38
N VAL A 157 3.11 -5.12 -0.61
CA VAL A 157 3.07 -4.46 -1.93
C VAL A 157 3.78 -3.13 -1.84
N ALA A 158 4.88 -2.99 -2.59
CA ALA A 158 5.76 -1.83 -2.55
C ALA A 158 5.16 -0.59 -3.27
N PRO A 159 5.69 0.62 -2.99
CA PRO A 159 5.27 1.83 -3.69
C PRO A 159 5.47 1.72 -5.21
N GLY A 160 4.53 2.27 -5.98
CA GLY A 160 4.58 2.27 -7.45
C GLY A 160 4.14 0.97 -8.11
N VAL A 161 3.73 -0.04 -7.34
CA VAL A 161 3.33 -1.34 -7.88
C VAL A 161 1.88 -1.33 -8.37
N THR A 162 1.68 -1.91 -9.55
CA THR A 162 0.38 -2.33 -10.06
C THR A 162 0.27 -3.84 -10.05
N VAL A 163 -0.75 -4.41 -9.39
CA VAL A 163 -1.12 -5.82 -9.50
C VAL A 163 -2.18 -5.94 -10.59
N GLY A 164 -1.82 -6.57 -11.70
CA GLY A 164 -2.66 -6.67 -12.89
C GLY A 164 -3.99 -7.41 -12.65
N ALA A 165 -4.97 -7.09 -13.47
CA ALA A 165 -6.33 -7.60 -13.36
C ALA A 165 -6.36 -9.13 -13.32
N ASN A 166 -7.22 -9.69 -12.48
CA ASN A 166 -7.40 -11.11 -12.27
C ASN A 166 -6.16 -11.88 -11.80
N SER A 167 -5.07 -11.22 -11.41
CA SER A 167 -3.89 -11.93 -10.90
C SER A 167 -4.06 -12.36 -9.44
N VAL A 168 -3.34 -13.42 -9.06
CA VAL A 168 -3.25 -13.90 -7.68
C VAL A 168 -1.83 -13.67 -7.18
N VAL A 169 -1.69 -12.96 -6.08
CA VAL A 169 -0.45 -12.90 -5.30
C VAL A 169 -0.57 -13.92 -4.18
N GLY A 170 0.22 -14.99 -4.23
CA GLY A 170 0.19 -16.05 -3.23
C GLY A 170 0.69 -15.57 -1.87
N ALA A 171 0.28 -16.27 -0.81
CA ALA A 171 0.50 -15.86 0.57
C ALA A 171 1.97 -15.57 0.88
N ARG A 172 2.22 -14.57 1.74
CA ARG A 172 3.56 -14.16 2.19
C ARG A 172 4.52 -13.74 1.07
N SER A 173 3.98 -13.25 -0.04
CA SER A 173 4.80 -12.70 -1.13
C SER A 173 5.16 -11.24 -0.89
N SER A 174 6.33 -10.82 -1.39
CA SER A 174 6.77 -9.43 -1.37
C SER A 174 6.88 -8.88 -2.78
N VAL A 175 5.92 -8.04 -3.15
CA VAL A 175 5.76 -7.50 -4.50
C VAL A 175 6.50 -6.17 -4.61
N PHE A 176 7.67 -6.21 -5.25
CA PHE A 176 8.53 -5.03 -5.48
C PHE A 176 8.45 -4.49 -6.92
N LYS A 177 7.74 -5.17 -7.81
CA LYS A 177 7.56 -4.78 -9.22
C LYS A 177 6.12 -5.11 -9.64
N SER A 178 5.57 -4.31 -10.55
CA SER A 178 4.23 -4.55 -11.11
C SER A 178 4.11 -5.96 -11.69
N LEU A 179 2.94 -6.55 -11.50
CA LEU A 179 2.62 -7.91 -11.91
C LEU A 179 1.68 -7.87 -13.12
N PRO A 180 1.90 -8.72 -14.13
CA PRO A 180 1.01 -8.82 -15.29
C PRO A 180 -0.38 -9.32 -14.88
N PRO A 181 -1.43 -9.06 -15.69
CA PRO A 181 -2.78 -9.57 -15.47
C PRO A 181 -2.88 -11.08 -15.71
N GLY A 182 -3.87 -11.73 -15.09
CA GLY A 182 -4.22 -13.13 -15.28
C GLY A 182 -3.12 -14.13 -14.89
N GLN A 183 -2.22 -13.77 -13.98
CA GLN A 183 -1.11 -14.64 -13.53
C GLN A 183 -1.24 -15.02 -12.06
N MET A 184 -0.77 -16.23 -11.74
CA MET A 184 -0.40 -16.61 -10.38
C MET A 184 1.03 -16.15 -10.13
N CYS A 185 1.22 -15.36 -9.07
CA CYS A 185 2.49 -14.74 -8.71
C CYS A 185 2.84 -15.11 -7.27
N VAL A 186 4.08 -15.53 -7.00
CA VAL A 186 4.49 -15.94 -5.65
C VAL A 186 5.94 -15.52 -5.33
N GLY A 187 6.28 -15.48 -4.05
CA GLY A 187 7.65 -15.41 -3.55
C GLY A 187 8.11 -14.03 -3.08
N SER A 188 9.38 -13.96 -2.66
CA SER A 188 10.06 -12.73 -2.25
C SER A 188 11.46 -12.74 -2.89
N PRO A 189 11.70 -11.97 -3.97
CA PRO A 189 10.76 -11.04 -4.59
C PRO A 189 9.68 -11.78 -5.41
N CYS A 190 8.43 -11.29 -5.39
CA CYS A 190 7.29 -11.93 -6.05
C CYS A 190 7.44 -11.94 -7.58
N ARG A 191 7.14 -13.07 -8.22
CA ARG A 191 7.21 -13.25 -9.68
C ARG A 191 6.03 -14.07 -10.18
N ALA A 192 5.61 -13.80 -11.41
CA ALA A 192 4.65 -14.66 -12.12
C ALA A 192 5.27 -16.05 -12.33
N ILE A 193 4.48 -17.09 -12.04
CA ILE A 193 4.91 -18.50 -12.17
C ILE A 193 4.07 -19.28 -13.17
N ALA A 194 2.80 -18.90 -13.38
CA ALA A 194 1.90 -19.54 -14.32
C ALA A 194 0.65 -18.68 -14.57
N PRO A 195 -0.04 -18.84 -15.70
CA PRO A 195 -1.37 -18.27 -15.90
C PRO A 195 -2.36 -18.73 -14.82
N ARG A 196 -3.19 -17.82 -14.33
CA ARG A 196 -4.34 -18.16 -13.48
C ARG A 196 -5.40 -18.84 -14.34
N ARG A 197 -5.84 -20.01 -13.91
CA ARG A 197 -7.00 -20.70 -14.50
C ARG A 197 -8.23 -20.38 -13.67
N MET A 198 -9.35 -20.17 -14.35
CA MET A 198 -10.65 -19.94 -13.75
C MET A 198 -11.64 -20.85 -14.47
N ASP A 199 -12.45 -21.56 -13.70
CA ASP A 199 -13.56 -22.33 -14.24
C ASP A 199 -14.72 -21.36 -14.41
N PHE A 200 -15.17 -21.17 -15.65
CA PHE A 200 -16.27 -20.26 -15.98
C PHE A 200 -17.64 -20.96 -15.96
N ASP A 201 -17.66 -22.27 -15.70
CA ASP A 201 -18.87 -23.08 -15.53
C ASP A 201 -19.41 -22.89 -14.11
N VAL A 202 -19.77 -21.65 -13.78
CA VAL A 202 -20.42 -21.30 -12.51
C VAL A 202 -21.87 -21.01 -12.83
N ASP A 203 -22.73 -21.98 -12.52
CA ASP A 203 -24.20 -21.88 -12.60
C ASP A 203 -24.76 -20.68 -11.78
#